data_AF-F0TE37-F1
#
_entry.id   AF-F0TE37-F1
#
_cell.length_a   1.000
_cell.length_b   1.000
_cell.length_c   1.000
_cell.angle_alpha   90.00
_cell.angle_beta   90.00
_cell.angle_gamma   90.00
#
_symmetry.space_group_name_H-M   'P 1'
#
loop_
_entity.id
_entity.type
_entity.pdbx_description
1 polymer ?
#
loop_
_entity_poly.entity_id
_entity_poly.type
_entity_poly.pdbx_seq_one_letter_code
_entity_poly.pdbx_strand_id
1 'polypeptide(L)'
;MTASSKKWKFYKGKTVTTYGGSYKFKNGKRYFRVGGPRKQYIKSYNLGPVISSNISAATTTTTSKTNTTNTSSKNVDETTVTVDVAKYYRKTAPILTFTSDGNPKIVKSVPNGTKFTVDRLESGDRADKVAYAVGSFNGDQTIYHIKGIDNWIYSIDVKADKKLPVHDYNAENFSYITFPKATDVYNADGTIQNHNGQKIIKQMGHLKVDKLMYIWVPSENKAELFYHLVGTSFYATTTPTARQSKIDVGHDAYVKADDVKFAGGIKLTPSNTPEEAQAAALKK
;
A
#
# COMPACT_ATOMS: atom_id res chain seq x y z
N MET A 1 -1.89 -29.32 10.53
CA MET A 1 -1.84 -29.78 9.11
C MET A 1 -3.27 -29.72 8.59
N THR A 2 -3.65 -29.15 7.45
CA THR A 2 -3.00 -28.85 6.17
C THR A 2 -3.44 -27.48 5.65
N ALA A 3 -2.48 -26.67 5.19
CA ALA A 3 -2.74 -25.46 4.42
C ALA A 3 -3.33 -25.84 3.06
N SER A 4 -4.61 -25.52 2.83
CA SER A 4 -5.19 -25.56 1.48
C SER A 4 -4.49 -24.49 0.63
N SER A 5 -3.50 -24.91 -0.15
CA SER A 5 -2.88 -24.14 -1.22
C SER A 5 -3.87 -23.96 -2.38
N LYS A 6 -4.95 -23.19 -2.19
CA LYS A 6 -5.77 -22.71 -3.31
C LYS A 6 -4.96 -21.66 -4.06
N LYS A 7 -4.19 -22.09 -5.06
CA LYS A 7 -3.65 -21.20 -6.09
C LYS A 7 -4.84 -20.46 -6.71
N TRP A 8 -4.90 -19.14 -6.53
CA TRP A 8 -5.90 -18.31 -7.20
C TRP A 8 -5.75 -18.49 -8.72
N LYS A 9 -6.84 -18.88 -9.38
CA LYS A 9 -6.89 -19.10 -10.83
C LYS A 9 -7.88 -18.09 -11.40
N PHE A 10 -7.40 -17.23 -12.30
CA PHE A 10 -8.26 -16.37 -13.11
C PHE A 10 -8.81 -17.17 -14.29
N TYR A 11 -10.11 -17.02 -14.55
CA TYR A 11 -10.78 -17.62 -15.69
C TYR A 11 -10.77 -16.65 -16.89
N LYS A 12 -10.75 -17.20 -18.11
CA LYS A 12 -10.79 -16.41 -19.35
C LYS A 12 -12.02 -15.49 -19.34
N GLY A 13 -11.83 -14.23 -19.76
CA GLY A 13 -12.89 -13.22 -19.80
C GLY A 13 -13.12 -12.46 -18.48
N LYS A 14 -12.35 -12.75 -17.42
CA LYS A 14 -12.38 -11.96 -16.18
C LYS A 14 -11.37 -10.81 -16.25
N THR A 15 -11.78 -9.64 -15.77
CA THR A 15 -10.91 -8.47 -15.59
C THR A 15 -10.06 -8.62 -14.33
N VAL A 16 -8.81 -8.16 -14.38
CA VAL A 16 -7.92 -8.09 -13.23
C VAL A 16 -7.24 -6.73 -13.18
N THR A 17 -7.15 -6.13 -11.99
CA THR A 17 -6.38 -4.90 -11.78
C THR A 17 -4.91 -5.24 -11.62
N THR A 18 -4.07 -4.60 -12.43
CA THR A 18 -2.62 -4.70 -12.32
C THR A 18 -2.02 -3.45 -11.70
N TYR A 19 -0.96 -3.60 -10.93
CA TYR A 19 -0.29 -2.52 -10.22
C TYR A 19 1.10 -2.28 -10.82
N GLY A 20 1.28 -1.10 -11.43
CA GLY A 20 2.54 -0.69 -12.06
C GLY A 20 2.86 -1.41 -13.38
N GLY A 21 4.11 -1.22 -13.84
CA GLY A 21 4.63 -1.84 -15.05
C GLY A 21 4.86 -3.35 -14.93
N SER A 22 5.08 -4.01 -16.08
CA SER A 22 5.42 -5.44 -16.07
C SER A 22 6.86 -5.70 -15.66
N TYR A 23 7.08 -6.73 -14.86
CA TYR A 23 8.38 -7.18 -14.37
C TYR A 23 8.90 -8.37 -15.17
N LYS A 24 10.19 -8.36 -15.53
CA LYS A 24 10.86 -9.54 -16.14
C LYS A 24 11.37 -10.46 -15.03
N PHE A 25 10.86 -11.68 -14.96
CA PHE A 25 11.28 -12.66 -13.96
C PHE A 25 12.50 -13.43 -14.44
N LYS A 26 13.17 -14.16 -13.53
CA LYS A 26 14.35 -14.99 -13.83
C LYS A 26 14.14 -15.99 -14.98
N ASN A 27 12.89 -16.40 -15.21
CA ASN A 27 12.50 -17.28 -16.33
C ASN A 27 12.35 -16.54 -17.68
N GLY A 28 12.78 -15.28 -17.79
CA GLY A 28 12.70 -14.46 -18.99
C GLY A 28 11.30 -13.93 -19.33
N LYS A 29 10.25 -14.43 -18.66
CA LYS A 29 8.85 -14.05 -18.92
C LYS A 29 8.46 -12.80 -18.14
N ARG A 30 7.50 -12.05 -18.68
CA ARG A 30 6.98 -10.83 -18.06
C ARG A 30 5.71 -11.09 -17.27
N TYR A 31 5.59 -10.39 -16.15
CA TYR A 31 4.48 -10.53 -15.21
C TYR A 31 4.00 -9.17 -14.72
N PHE A 32 2.71 -9.02 -14.52
CA PHE A 32 2.13 -7.86 -13.82
C PHE A 32 1.82 -8.23 -12.38
N ARG A 33 2.00 -7.29 -11.46
CA ARG A 33 1.59 -7.45 -10.06
C ARG A 33 0.06 -7.32 -9.98
N VAL A 34 -0.60 -8.23 -9.28
CA VAL A 34 -2.08 -8.25 -9.13
C VAL A 34 -2.53 -8.13 -7.67
N GLY A 35 -1.61 -7.73 -6.78
CA GLY A 35 -1.90 -7.40 -5.37
C GLY A 35 -1.45 -8.46 -4.36
N GLY A 36 -1.98 -8.32 -3.14
CA GLY A 36 -1.77 -9.24 -2.00
C GLY A 36 -0.45 -9.06 -1.22
N PRO A 37 -0.42 -9.45 0.06
CA PRO A 37 0.77 -9.32 0.94
C PRO A 37 1.95 -10.17 0.48
N ARG A 38 1.70 -11.23 -0.30
CA ARG A 38 2.73 -12.16 -0.80
C ARG A 38 3.26 -11.81 -2.19
N LYS A 39 3.04 -10.58 -2.69
CA LYS A 39 3.41 -10.13 -4.05
C LYS A 39 2.91 -11.12 -5.11
N GLN A 40 1.62 -11.08 -5.42
CA GLN A 40 1.03 -11.98 -6.42
C GLN A 40 1.20 -11.42 -7.83
N TYR A 41 1.39 -12.32 -8.80
CA TYR A 41 1.72 -11.97 -10.18
C TYR A 41 0.92 -12.77 -11.20
N ILE A 42 0.58 -12.15 -12.32
CA ILE A 42 -0.01 -12.78 -13.49
C ILE A 42 0.92 -12.61 -14.70
N LYS A 43 1.02 -13.64 -15.55
CA LYS A 43 1.81 -13.57 -16.79
C LYS A 43 1.18 -12.55 -17.73
N SER A 44 1.99 -11.66 -18.31
CA SER A 44 1.49 -10.64 -19.24
C SER A 44 0.77 -11.26 -20.45
N TYR A 45 1.28 -12.39 -20.96
CA TYR A 45 0.69 -13.12 -22.08
C TYR A 45 -0.75 -13.61 -21.84
N ASN A 46 -1.16 -13.76 -20.58
CA ASN A 46 -2.52 -14.21 -20.25
C ASN A 46 -3.53 -13.04 -20.20
N LEU A 47 -3.09 -11.80 -20.39
CA LEU A 47 -3.92 -10.61 -20.33
C LEU A 47 -4.27 -10.12 -21.73
N GLY A 48 -5.50 -9.65 -21.89
CA GLY A 48 -5.95 -8.92 -23.06
C GLY A 48 -5.55 -7.44 -23.02
N PRO A 49 -6.08 -6.63 -23.95
CA PRO A 49 -5.90 -5.18 -23.95
C PRO A 49 -6.32 -4.54 -22.62
N VAL A 50 -5.70 -3.42 -22.28
CA VAL A 50 -6.10 -2.60 -21.13
C VAL A 50 -7.49 -2.01 -21.43
N ILE A 51 -8.46 -2.29 -20.56
CA ILE A 51 -9.84 -1.81 -20.72
C ILE A 51 -10.13 -0.53 -19.92
N SER A 52 -9.30 -0.23 -18.91
CA SER A 52 -9.34 1.01 -18.14
C SER A 52 -7.99 1.25 -17.46
N SER A 53 -7.59 2.52 -17.33
CA SER A 53 -6.38 2.92 -16.61
C SER A 53 -6.66 4.15 -15.75
N ASN A 54 -6.23 4.10 -14.49
CA ASN A 54 -6.22 5.28 -13.60
C ASN A 54 -4.99 6.19 -13.83
N ILE A 55 -4.18 5.87 -14.85
CA ILE A 55 -3.13 6.73 -15.36
C ILE A 55 -3.79 7.65 -16.37
N SER A 56 -3.73 8.97 -16.15
CA SER A 56 -4.15 9.97 -17.15
C SER A 56 -3.33 9.78 -18.41
N ALA A 57 -3.85 8.99 -19.35
CA ALA A 57 -3.34 8.97 -20.70
C ALA A 57 -3.67 10.33 -21.32
N ALA A 58 -2.63 11.06 -21.71
CA ALA A 58 -2.79 12.17 -22.63
C ALA A 58 -3.62 11.69 -23.83
N THR A 59 -4.69 12.42 -24.10
CA THR A 59 -5.63 12.18 -25.19
C THR A 59 -4.87 11.96 -26.49
N THR A 60 -5.06 10.80 -27.11
CA THR A 60 -4.89 10.68 -28.56
C THR A 60 -5.99 9.76 -29.06
N THR A 61 -7.11 10.38 -29.44
CA THR A 61 -7.96 9.91 -30.54
C THR A 61 -6.99 9.47 -31.66
N THR A 62 -7.06 8.27 -32.22
CA THR A 62 -7.96 7.95 -33.33
C THR A 62 -7.64 6.54 -33.81
N THR A 63 -8.69 5.81 -34.20
CA THR A 63 -8.82 4.80 -35.25
C THR A 63 -7.56 4.10 -35.77
N SER A 64 -7.65 2.76 -35.76
CA SER A 64 -6.84 1.78 -36.48
C SER A 64 -6.19 2.28 -37.78
N LYS A 65 -4.85 2.17 -37.86
CA LYS A 65 -4.12 1.61 -39.01
C LYS A 65 -2.65 1.40 -38.66
N THR A 66 -2.17 0.23 -39.07
CA THR A 66 -0.78 -0.25 -39.08
C THR A 66 0.22 0.78 -39.61
N ASN A 67 1.33 0.97 -38.92
CA ASN A 67 2.67 0.73 -39.48
C ASN A 67 3.79 0.87 -38.43
N THR A 68 4.74 -0.04 -38.58
CA THR A 68 5.99 -0.22 -37.86
C THR A 68 6.87 1.03 -37.85
N THR A 69 7.22 1.51 -36.66
CA THR A 69 8.54 2.07 -36.33
C THR A 69 8.62 2.15 -34.80
N ASN A 70 9.34 1.20 -34.18
CA ASN A 70 9.62 1.23 -32.75
C ASN A 70 10.67 2.31 -32.47
N THR A 71 10.25 3.57 -32.54
CA THR A 71 10.99 4.69 -31.99
C THR A 71 10.74 4.66 -30.48
N SER A 72 11.76 4.19 -29.77
CA SER A 72 11.87 4.16 -28.30
C SER A 72 11.16 5.35 -27.66
N SER A 73 10.04 5.08 -26.97
CA SER A 73 9.39 6.02 -26.08
C SER A 73 10.42 6.52 -25.07
N LYS A 74 10.80 7.79 -25.15
CA LYS A 74 11.62 8.44 -24.12
C LYS A 74 10.90 8.26 -22.77
N ASN A 75 11.48 7.47 -21.87
CA ASN A 75 10.94 7.19 -20.54
C ASN A 75 10.79 8.51 -19.78
N VAL A 76 9.55 8.99 -19.63
CA VAL A 76 9.23 10.18 -18.84
C VAL A 76 9.58 9.96 -17.36
N ASP A 77 9.62 8.69 -16.93
CA ASP A 77 9.76 8.27 -15.54
C ASP A 77 11.21 8.01 -15.09
N GLU A 78 12.20 8.27 -15.96
CA GLU A 78 13.60 8.02 -15.63
C GLU A 78 14.44 9.30 -15.63
N THR A 79 15.46 9.31 -14.78
CA THR A 79 16.47 10.38 -14.73
C THR A 79 17.79 9.79 -14.23
N THR A 80 18.88 10.54 -14.42
CA THR A 80 20.14 10.24 -13.74
C THR A 80 20.23 11.09 -12.49
N VAL A 81 20.64 10.47 -11.38
CA VAL A 81 21.03 11.18 -10.17
C VAL A 81 22.53 11.05 -9.97
N THR A 82 23.17 12.14 -9.56
CA THR A 82 24.58 12.18 -9.20
C THR A 82 24.69 12.42 -7.71
N VAL A 83 25.43 11.58 -7.00
CA VAL A 83 25.69 11.74 -5.56
C VAL A 83 26.42 13.05 -5.31
N ASP A 84 25.81 13.92 -4.51
CA ASP A 84 26.28 15.28 -4.22
C ASP A 84 26.02 15.59 -2.74
N VAL A 85 26.62 14.79 -1.87
CA VAL A 85 26.44 14.96 -0.42
C VAL A 85 27.14 16.24 0.04
N ALA A 86 26.44 17.04 0.83
CA ALA A 86 26.96 18.27 1.38
C ALA A 86 28.27 18.02 2.15
N LYS A 87 29.32 18.69 1.70
CA LYS A 87 30.74 18.48 2.06
C LYS A 87 31.04 18.52 3.57
N TYR A 88 30.16 19.15 4.36
CA TYR A 88 30.35 19.40 5.79
C TYR A 88 30.02 18.20 6.70
N TYR A 89 29.16 17.26 6.28
CA TYR A 89 28.66 16.22 7.18
C TYR A 89 29.00 14.79 6.76
N ARG A 90 29.12 14.52 5.45
CA ARG A 90 29.38 13.18 4.92
C ARG A 90 30.12 13.23 3.57
N LYS A 91 30.98 12.24 3.32
CA LYS A 91 31.69 12.06 2.04
C LYS A 91 31.04 11.01 1.12
N THR A 92 30.00 10.34 1.62
CA THR A 92 29.35 9.22 0.93
C THR A 92 27.84 9.22 1.18
N ALA A 93 27.06 8.81 0.19
CA ALA A 93 25.63 8.58 0.30
C ALA A 93 25.33 7.11 0.63
N PRO A 94 24.45 6.83 1.62
CA PRO A 94 23.96 5.47 1.87
C PRO A 94 23.05 4.99 0.73
N ILE A 95 23.25 3.74 0.31
CA ILE A 95 22.32 2.97 -0.51
C ILE A 95 21.52 2.08 0.42
N LEU A 96 20.19 2.21 0.37
CA LEU A 96 19.28 1.57 1.31
C LEU A 96 18.47 0.46 0.63
N THR A 97 17.98 -0.48 1.43
CA THR A 97 16.89 -1.40 1.09
C THR A 97 15.92 -1.45 2.26
N PHE A 98 14.80 -2.17 2.14
CA PHE A 98 13.80 -2.28 3.21
C PHE A 98 13.66 -3.72 3.70
N THR A 99 13.63 -3.86 5.02
CA THR A 99 13.28 -5.13 5.69
C THR A 99 11.81 -5.49 5.48
N SER A 100 11.42 -6.72 5.83
CA SER A 100 10.01 -7.16 5.79
C SER A 100 9.08 -6.24 6.57
N ASP A 101 9.59 -5.66 7.65
CA ASP A 101 8.83 -4.79 8.56
C ASP A 101 8.85 -3.33 8.08
N GLY A 102 9.39 -3.08 6.89
CA GLY A 102 9.44 -1.78 6.24
C GLY A 102 10.46 -0.81 6.85
N ASN A 103 11.42 -1.30 7.63
CA ASN A 103 12.50 -0.48 8.17
C ASN A 103 13.69 -0.43 7.19
N PRO A 104 14.31 0.74 7.00
CA PRO A 104 15.45 0.87 6.10
C PRO A 104 16.68 0.14 6.65
N LYS A 105 17.46 -0.43 5.75
CA LYS A 105 18.75 -1.06 6.02
C LYS A 105 19.77 -0.52 5.03
N ILE A 106 20.86 0.02 5.53
CA ILE A 106 21.99 0.45 4.70
C ILE A 106 22.67 -0.80 4.14
N VAL A 107 22.79 -0.87 2.82
CA VAL A 107 23.43 -1.97 2.10
C VAL A 107 24.90 -1.65 1.84
N LYS A 108 25.20 -0.40 1.47
CA LYS A 108 26.55 0.13 1.27
C LYS A 108 26.51 1.65 1.23
N SER A 109 27.67 2.29 1.24
CA SER A 109 27.80 3.73 0.97
C SER A 109 28.60 3.97 -0.31
N VAL A 110 28.30 5.05 -1.02
CA VAL A 110 28.94 5.40 -2.30
C VAL A 110 29.48 6.82 -2.29
N PRO A 111 30.64 7.09 -2.92
CA PRO A 111 31.27 8.42 -2.89
C PRO A 111 30.52 9.45 -3.75
N ASN A 112 30.77 10.73 -3.48
CA ASN A 112 30.33 11.84 -4.33
C ASN A 112 30.77 11.64 -5.79
N GLY A 113 29.93 12.09 -6.72
CA GLY A 113 30.11 11.91 -8.16
C GLY A 113 29.62 10.56 -8.70
N THR A 114 29.27 9.59 -7.84
CA THR A 114 28.65 8.33 -8.29
C THR A 114 27.31 8.61 -8.97
N LYS A 115 27.05 7.99 -10.12
CA LYS A 115 25.81 8.18 -10.89
C LYS A 115 24.93 6.94 -10.87
N PHE A 116 23.62 7.16 -10.80
CA PHE A 116 22.61 6.10 -10.92
C PHE A 116 21.51 6.53 -11.88
N THR A 117 21.02 5.58 -12.67
CA THR A 117 19.70 5.72 -13.31
C THR A 117 18.63 5.38 -12.28
N VAL A 118 17.67 6.27 -12.10
CA VAL A 118 16.53 6.09 -11.19
C VAL A 118 15.23 6.19 -11.97
N ASP A 119 14.21 5.46 -11.52
CA ASP A 119 12.94 5.28 -12.24
C ASP A 119 11.71 5.62 -11.38
N ARG A 120 11.92 6.07 -10.13
CA ARG A 120 10.84 6.51 -9.23
C ARG A 120 11.39 7.44 -8.15
N LEU A 121 10.63 8.48 -7.83
CA LEU A 121 10.81 9.31 -6.63
C LEU A 121 9.62 9.07 -5.70
N GLU A 122 9.89 8.79 -4.43
CA GLU A 122 8.86 8.40 -3.46
C GLU A 122 8.91 9.23 -2.17
N SER A 123 7.75 9.54 -1.62
CA SER A 123 7.52 10.17 -0.31
C SER A 123 6.72 9.26 0.63
N GLY A 124 6.49 9.71 1.88
CA GLY A 124 5.67 9.03 2.88
C GLY A 124 6.51 8.27 3.91
N ASP A 125 5.86 7.42 4.73
CA ASP A 125 6.47 6.79 5.93
C ASP A 125 7.82 6.13 5.64
N ARG A 126 7.96 5.56 4.43
CA ARG A 126 9.17 4.86 4.03
C ARG A 126 10.35 5.83 3.82
N ALA A 127 10.10 7.00 3.26
CA ALA A 127 11.09 8.07 3.13
C ALA A 127 11.39 8.71 4.49
N ASP A 128 10.39 8.92 5.34
CA ASP A 128 10.56 9.48 6.69
C ASP A 128 11.45 8.60 7.57
N LYS A 129 11.25 7.27 7.51
CA LYS A 129 12.13 6.31 8.17
C LYS A 129 13.57 6.39 7.68
N VAL A 130 13.78 6.65 6.38
CA VAL A 130 15.11 6.84 5.81
C VAL A 130 15.73 8.11 6.38
N ALA A 131 15.01 9.23 6.39
CA ALA A 131 15.47 10.49 6.98
C ALA A 131 15.96 10.30 8.43
N TYR A 132 15.20 9.53 9.21
CA TYR A 132 15.56 9.17 10.58
C TYR A 132 16.82 8.29 10.66
N ALA A 133 16.89 7.23 9.85
CA ALA A 133 18.03 6.32 9.82
C ALA A 133 19.32 6.99 9.36
N VAL A 134 19.21 7.99 8.46
CA VAL A 134 20.35 8.78 7.99
C VAL A 134 20.52 10.08 8.77
N GLY A 135 19.71 10.38 9.79
CA GLY A 135 19.81 11.61 10.58
C GLY A 135 19.87 12.90 9.74
N SER A 136 19.16 12.96 8.62
CA SER A 136 19.15 14.13 7.72
C SER A 136 17.72 14.55 7.41
N PHE A 137 17.34 15.71 7.95
CA PHE A 137 15.96 16.21 7.94
C PHE A 137 15.81 17.52 7.14
N ASN A 138 16.88 18.01 6.52
CA ASN A 138 16.91 19.30 5.85
C ASN A 138 16.50 19.18 4.37
N GLY A 139 15.19 19.20 4.11
CA GLY A 139 14.63 19.21 2.75
C GLY A 139 13.46 18.25 2.57
N ASP A 140 13.02 18.09 1.32
CA ASP A 140 11.93 17.18 0.96
C ASP A 140 12.36 15.73 1.22
N GLN A 141 11.81 15.12 2.29
CA GLN A 141 12.09 13.74 2.70
C GLN A 141 11.55 12.75 1.68
N THR A 142 12.36 12.50 0.65
CA THR A 142 12.00 11.65 -0.48
C THR A 142 13.16 10.73 -0.84
N ILE A 143 12.86 9.63 -1.51
CA ILE A 143 13.84 8.61 -1.87
C ILE A 143 13.70 8.25 -3.35
N TYR A 144 14.82 8.07 -4.03
CA TYR A 144 14.86 7.58 -5.40
C TYR A 144 15.08 6.08 -5.44
N HIS A 145 14.30 5.36 -6.23
CA HIS A 145 14.52 3.94 -6.53
C HIS A 145 15.60 3.81 -7.61
N ILE A 146 16.60 2.97 -7.38
CA ILE A 146 17.68 2.72 -8.32
C ILE A 146 17.22 1.68 -9.33
N LYS A 147 17.14 2.08 -10.61
CA LYS A 147 16.59 1.23 -11.67
C LYS A 147 17.33 -0.11 -11.75
N GLY A 148 16.55 -1.19 -11.77
CA GLY A 148 17.05 -2.56 -11.94
C GLY A 148 17.43 -3.30 -10.66
N ILE A 149 17.40 -2.64 -9.49
CA ILE A 149 17.64 -3.26 -8.18
C ILE A 149 16.64 -2.73 -7.14
N ASP A 150 16.33 -3.50 -6.10
CA ASP A 150 15.39 -3.09 -5.03
C ASP A 150 16.12 -2.28 -3.94
N ASN A 151 16.73 -1.18 -4.38
CA ASN A 151 17.54 -0.30 -3.56
C ASN A 151 17.18 1.16 -3.81
N TRP A 152 17.40 1.97 -2.78
CA TRP A 152 16.99 3.36 -2.73
C TRP A 152 18.16 4.25 -2.34
N ILE A 153 18.12 5.51 -2.77
CA ILE A 153 19.03 6.56 -2.34
C ILE A 153 18.23 7.78 -1.91
N TYR A 154 18.66 8.43 -0.85
CA TYR A 154 17.97 9.58 -0.29
C TYR A 154 18.12 10.81 -1.19
N SER A 155 17.03 11.54 -1.43
CA SER A 155 17.01 12.66 -2.37
C SER A 155 17.97 13.79 -1.99
N ILE A 156 18.16 14.03 -0.69
CA ILE A 156 19.04 15.08 -0.15
C ILE A 156 20.52 14.80 -0.48
N ASP A 157 20.89 13.54 -0.67
CA ASP A 157 22.27 13.12 -0.93
C ASP A 157 22.62 13.14 -2.43
N VAL A 158 21.69 13.55 -3.30
CA VAL A 158 21.87 13.51 -4.75
C VAL A 158 21.34 14.75 -5.46
N LYS A 159 21.94 15.06 -6.61
CA LYS A 159 21.41 15.99 -7.59
C LYS A 159 20.82 15.21 -8.77
N ALA A 160 19.53 15.42 -9.04
CA ALA A 160 18.86 14.82 -10.20
C ALA A 160 18.98 15.72 -11.43
N ASP A 161 19.25 15.14 -12.60
CA ASP A 161 19.29 15.88 -13.88
C ASP A 161 17.91 16.44 -14.27
N LYS A 162 16.86 15.77 -13.78
CA LYS A 162 15.44 16.11 -13.98
C LYS A 162 14.65 15.62 -12.77
N LYS A 163 13.69 16.41 -12.28
CA LYS A 163 12.77 16.01 -11.20
C LYS A 163 11.76 14.99 -11.73
N LEU A 164 11.56 13.89 -10.99
CA LEU A 164 10.53 12.91 -11.27
C LEU A 164 9.22 13.29 -10.54
N PRO A 165 8.05 12.86 -11.04
CA PRO A 165 6.81 12.90 -10.26
C PRO A 165 6.99 12.17 -8.92
N VAL A 166 6.42 12.74 -7.85
CA VAL A 166 6.49 12.16 -6.51
C VAL A 166 5.36 11.16 -6.33
N HIS A 167 5.72 9.94 -5.97
CA HIS A 167 4.80 8.86 -5.60
C HIS A 167 4.67 8.77 -4.09
N ASP A 168 3.47 8.93 -3.53
CA ASP A 168 3.25 8.75 -2.10
C ASP A 168 3.14 7.25 -1.78
N TYR A 169 4.11 6.72 -1.03
CA TYR A 169 4.15 5.31 -0.67
C TYR A 169 2.90 4.87 0.09
N ASN A 170 2.42 5.69 1.02
CA ASN A 170 1.33 5.35 1.89
C ASN A 170 0.03 5.30 1.10
N ALA A 171 -0.23 6.32 0.28
CA ALA A 171 -1.42 6.41 -0.55
C ALA A 171 -1.47 5.28 -1.60
N GLU A 172 -0.32 4.86 -2.13
CA GLU A 172 -0.24 3.81 -3.14
C GLU A 172 -0.24 2.38 -2.59
N ASN A 173 -0.06 2.19 -1.27
CA ASN A 173 0.06 0.84 -0.69
C ASN A 173 -0.95 0.55 0.42
N PHE A 174 -1.57 1.56 1.03
CA PHE A 174 -2.42 1.40 2.20
C PHE A 174 -3.77 2.07 2.03
N SER A 175 -4.72 1.65 2.86
CA SER A 175 -6.05 2.23 2.95
C SER A 175 -6.23 2.79 4.35
N TYR A 176 -6.87 3.95 4.45
CA TYR A 176 -7.02 4.65 5.72
C TYR A 176 -8.46 5.08 5.97
N ILE A 177 -8.87 5.03 7.24
CA ILE A 177 -10.16 5.50 7.74
C ILE A 177 -9.99 6.47 8.91
N THR A 178 -11.07 7.17 9.25
CA THR A 178 -11.20 7.99 10.46
C THR A 178 -12.50 7.68 11.19
N PHE A 179 -12.52 7.97 12.49
CA PHE A 179 -13.65 7.74 13.39
C PHE A 179 -14.36 9.07 13.65
N PRO A 180 -15.44 9.40 12.94
CA PRO A 180 -16.18 10.66 13.15
C PRO A 180 -17.01 10.64 14.45
N LYS A 181 -17.27 9.46 15.01
CA LYS A 181 -18.05 9.22 16.23
C LYS A 181 -17.46 8.05 17.02
N ALA A 182 -17.89 7.93 18.28
CA ALA A 182 -17.58 6.77 19.10
C ALA A 182 -18.16 5.50 18.43
N THR A 183 -17.33 4.48 18.22
CA THR A 183 -17.64 3.32 17.37
C THR A 183 -17.36 2.00 18.10
N ASP A 184 -18.30 1.07 18.00
CA ASP A 184 -18.17 -0.27 18.53
C ASP A 184 -17.17 -1.12 17.72
N VAL A 185 -16.56 -2.09 18.38
CA VAL A 185 -15.63 -3.03 17.77
C VAL A 185 -16.28 -4.39 17.69
N TYR A 186 -16.09 -5.09 16.58
CA TYR A 186 -16.72 -6.37 16.29
C TYR A 186 -15.67 -7.46 16.10
N ASN A 187 -16.03 -8.68 16.48
CA ASN A 187 -15.31 -9.89 16.15
C ASN A 187 -15.62 -10.32 14.70
N ALA A 188 -14.82 -11.25 14.18
CA ALA A 188 -15.03 -11.84 12.85
C ALA A 188 -16.38 -12.61 12.70
N ASP A 189 -17.06 -12.93 13.80
CA ASP A 189 -18.38 -13.56 13.80
C ASP A 189 -19.55 -12.56 13.91
N GLY A 190 -19.26 -11.26 13.88
CA GLY A 190 -20.26 -10.19 13.93
C GLY A 190 -20.80 -9.87 15.32
N THR A 191 -20.27 -10.50 16.37
CA THR A 191 -20.56 -10.10 17.75
C THR A 191 -19.74 -8.87 18.15
N ILE A 192 -20.30 -8.03 19.03
CA ILE A 192 -19.59 -6.87 19.59
C ILE A 192 -18.55 -7.36 20.60
N GLN A 193 -17.31 -6.86 20.49
CA GLN A 193 -16.29 -7.04 21.50
C GLN A 193 -16.63 -6.23 22.76
N ASN A 194 -16.69 -6.90 23.91
CA ASN A 194 -16.95 -6.22 25.17
C ASN A 194 -15.65 -5.61 25.75
N HIS A 195 -15.53 -4.29 25.65
CA HIS A 195 -14.45 -3.50 26.24
C HIS A 195 -14.93 -2.70 27.45
N ASN A 196 -15.70 -3.32 28.35
CA ASN A 196 -16.33 -2.63 29.51
C ASN A 196 -17.18 -1.41 29.10
N GLY A 197 -17.84 -1.50 27.94
CA GLY A 197 -18.64 -0.42 27.35
C GLY A 197 -17.83 0.70 26.69
N GLN A 198 -16.50 0.61 26.65
CA GLN A 198 -15.66 1.57 25.93
C GLN A 198 -15.80 1.39 24.41
N LYS A 199 -15.73 2.51 23.68
CA LYS A 199 -15.81 2.56 22.21
C LYS A 199 -14.59 3.26 21.64
N ILE A 200 -14.17 2.89 20.43
CA ILE A 200 -13.09 3.59 19.73
C ILE A 200 -13.55 5.02 19.41
N ILE A 201 -12.70 6.00 19.70
CA ILE A 201 -12.95 7.41 19.39
C ILE A 201 -12.02 7.92 18.29
N LYS A 202 -12.13 9.21 17.97
CA LYS A 202 -11.20 9.89 17.06
C LYS A 202 -9.75 9.64 17.49
N GLN A 203 -8.94 9.18 16.55
CA GLN A 203 -7.49 9.04 16.75
C GLN A 203 -6.77 10.31 16.28
N MET A 204 -5.52 10.49 16.73
CA MET A 204 -4.69 11.63 16.35
C MET A 204 -4.35 11.67 14.84
N GLY A 205 -4.46 10.53 14.14
CA GLY A 205 -4.20 10.42 12.72
C GLY A 205 -5.18 9.48 12.03
N HIS A 206 -4.92 9.19 10.76
CA HIS A 206 -5.70 8.22 10.00
C HIS A 206 -5.33 6.79 10.40
N LEU A 207 -6.33 5.92 10.50
CA LEU A 207 -6.12 4.53 10.88
C LEU A 207 -6.05 3.62 9.66
N LYS A 208 -5.00 2.79 9.63
CA LYS A 208 -4.76 1.83 8.57
C LYS A 208 -5.73 0.65 8.66
N VAL A 209 -6.29 0.27 7.52
CA VAL A 209 -7.13 -0.91 7.32
C VAL A 209 -6.61 -1.70 6.11
N ASP A 210 -6.77 -3.02 6.12
CA ASP A 210 -6.24 -3.90 5.08
C ASP A 210 -7.29 -4.76 4.37
N LYS A 211 -8.51 -4.86 4.92
CA LYS A 211 -9.63 -5.62 4.33
C LYS A 211 -10.94 -4.87 4.50
N LEU A 212 -11.80 -5.05 3.50
CA LEU A 212 -13.20 -4.68 3.50
C LEU A 212 -14.00 -5.97 3.24
N MET A 213 -14.99 -6.29 4.06
CA MET A 213 -15.76 -7.53 3.92
C MET A 213 -17.14 -7.41 4.56
N TYR A 214 -18.09 -8.18 4.05
CA TYR A 214 -19.38 -8.37 4.72
C TYR A 214 -19.22 -9.37 5.87
N ILE A 215 -19.77 -9.02 7.03
CA ILE A 215 -19.86 -9.90 8.21
C ILE A 215 -21.34 -9.96 8.59
N TRP A 216 -21.84 -11.17 8.87
CA TRP A 216 -23.19 -11.35 9.39
C TRP A 216 -23.26 -10.88 10.84
N VAL A 217 -24.14 -9.93 11.14
CA VAL A 217 -24.34 -9.40 12.50
C VAL A 217 -25.55 -10.09 13.12
N PRO A 218 -25.37 -11.03 14.07
CA PRO A 218 -26.48 -11.84 14.59
C PRO A 218 -27.56 -11.00 15.27
N SER A 219 -27.18 -9.95 16.01
CA SER A 219 -28.11 -9.06 16.70
C SER A 219 -28.99 -8.23 15.76
N GLU A 220 -28.60 -8.12 14.48
CA GLU A 220 -29.33 -7.36 13.47
C GLU A 220 -29.95 -8.25 12.38
N ASN A 221 -29.65 -9.55 12.41
CA ASN A 221 -30.11 -10.54 11.43
C ASN A 221 -29.85 -10.10 9.97
N LYS A 222 -28.68 -9.49 9.72
CA LYS A 222 -28.26 -9.01 8.39
C LYS A 222 -26.74 -9.02 8.24
N ALA A 223 -26.27 -9.06 6.99
CA ALA A 223 -24.87 -8.84 6.66
C ALA A 223 -24.58 -7.35 6.54
N GLU A 224 -23.56 -6.89 7.26
CA GLU A 224 -23.09 -5.50 7.24
C GLU A 224 -21.66 -5.43 6.71
N LEU A 225 -21.27 -4.27 6.19
CA LEU A 225 -19.94 -4.07 5.63
C LEU A 225 -18.96 -3.60 6.72
N PHE A 226 -17.77 -4.20 6.79
CA PHE A 226 -16.77 -3.93 7.82
C PHE A 226 -15.37 -3.71 7.26
N TYR A 227 -14.64 -2.80 7.89
CA TYR A 227 -13.19 -2.72 7.76
C TYR A 227 -12.51 -3.56 8.85
N HIS A 228 -11.45 -4.27 8.46
CA HIS A 228 -10.53 -4.92 9.38
C HIS A 228 -9.45 -3.94 9.84
N LEU A 229 -9.24 -3.84 11.15
CA LEU A 229 -8.25 -2.96 11.77
C LEU A 229 -6.86 -3.62 11.76
N VAL A 230 -5.84 -2.87 11.32
CA VAL A 230 -4.45 -3.39 11.34
C VAL A 230 -3.79 -3.23 12.71
N GLY A 231 -4.13 -2.17 13.45
CA GLY A 231 -3.64 -1.95 14.81
C GLY A 231 -4.42 -2.78 15.82
N THR A 232 -3.80 -3.02 16.98
CA THR A 232 -4.42 -3.79 18.08
C THR A 232 -4.84 -2.92 19.26
N SER A 233 -4.44 -1.65 19.33
CA SER A 233 -4.82 -0.75 20.43
C SER A 233 -5.16 0.65 19.95
N PHE A 234 -6.23 1.22 20.50
CA PHE A 234 -6.84 2.46 20.01
C PHE A 234 -7.32 3.34 21.15
N TYR A 235 -7.30 4.66 20.97
CA TYR A 235 -7.94 5.58 21.92
C TYR A 235 -9.44 5.31 22.02
N ALA A 236 -9.95 5.34 23.24
CA ALA A 236 -11.33 4.98 23.54
C ALA A 236 -12.00 5.97 24.50
N THR A 237 -13.34 5.92 24.55
CA THR A 237 -14.13 6.61 25.57
C THR A 237 -13.77 6.09 26.96
N THR A 238 -13.96 6.91 27.99
CA THR A 238 -13.98 6.44 29.38
C THR A 238 -15.41 6.12 29.81
N THR A 239 -15.56 5.21 30.76
CA THR A 239 -16.82 4.87 31.42
C THR A 239 -16.64 4.98 32.94
N PRO A 240 -17.73 4.93 33.75
CA PRO A 240 -17.60 4.94 35.21
C PRO A 240 -16.69 3.83 35.75
N THR A 241 -16.66 2.68 35.07
CA THR A 241 -15.93 1.46 35.47
C THR A 241 -14.64 1.21 34.68
N ALA A 242 -14.40 1.93 33.57
CA ALA A 242 -13.18 1.80 32.76
C ALA A 242 -12.63 3.18 32.38
N ARG A 243 -11.48 3.53 32.95
CA ARG A 243 -10.87 4.88 32.82
C ARG A 243 -9.65 4.90 31.92
N GLN A 244 -9.26 3.76 31.35
CA GLN A 244 -8.16 3.68 30.40
C GLN A 244 -8.49 4.50 29.16
N SER A 245 -7.56 5.35 28.72
CA SER A 245 -7.76 6.14 27.50
C SER A 245 -7.60 5.33 26.22
N LYS A 246 -7.26 4.04 26.33
CA LYS A 246 -7.11 3.10 25.21
C LYS A 246 -7.70 1.74 25.55
N ILE A 247 -8.14 1.02 24.53
CA ILE A 247 -8.54 -0.39 24.57
C ILE A 247 -7.60 -1.23 23.70
N ASP A 248 -7.43 -2.50 24.06
CA ASP A 248 -6.77 -3.52 23.24
C ASP A 248 -7.86 -4.39 22.60
N VAL A 249 -7.90 -4.43 21.28
CA VAL A 249 -8.91 -5.11 20.48
C VAL A 249 -8.38 -6.40 19.84
N GLY A 250 -7.10 -6.72 20.04
CA GLY A 250 -6.42 -7.84 19.39
C GLY A 250 -6.25 -7.65 17.88
N HIS A 251 -5.91 -8.74 17.19
CA HIS A 251 -5.60 -8.72 15.75
C HIS A 251 -6.80 -8.93 14.84
N ASP A 252 -7.92 -9.47 15.35
CA ASP A 252 -9.11 -9.80 14.56
C ASP A 252 -10.28 -8.86 14.94
N ALA A 253 -10.03 -7.56 14.79
CA ALA A 253 -10.96 -6.50 15.17
C ALA A 253 -11.52 -5.78 13.95
N TYR A 254 -12.83 -5.54 13.97
CA TYR A 254 -13.57 -4.99 12.85
C TYR A 254 -14.44 -3.81 13.27
N VAL A 255 -14.65 -2.87 12.36
CA VAL A 255 -15.54 -1.72 12.54
C VAL A 255 -16.46 -1.59 11.34
N LYS A 256 -17.74 -1.26 11.59
CA LYS A 256 -18.71 -1.07 10.51
C LYS A 256 -18.26 0.07 9.60
N ALA A 257 -18.37 -0.15 8.29
CA ALA A 257 -18.00 0.82 7.28
C ALA A 257 -18.83 2.12 7.41
N ASP A 258 -20.10 2.01 7.79
CA ASP A 258 -21.02 3.15 7.96
C ASP A 258 -20.73 3.99 9.22
N ASP A 259 -19.97 3.44 10.17
CA ASP A 259 -19.59 4.17 11.39
C ASP A 259 -18.29 4.97 11.23
N VAL A 260 -17.57 4.77 10.12
CA VAL A 260 -16.26 5.38 9.84
C VAL A 260 -16.28 6.13 8.51
N LYS A 261 -15.23 6.92 8.25
CA LYS A 261 -15.05 7.62 6.98
C LYS A 261 -13.74 7.23 6.33
N PHE A 262 -13.78 6.92 5.03
CA PHE A 262 -12.58 6.75 4.24
C PHE A 262 -11.76 8.06 4.22
N ALA A 263 -10.48 7.95 4.56
CA ALA A 263 -9.59 9.08 4.78
C ALA A 263 -8.51 9.22 3.68
N GLY A 264 -8.28 8.18 2.87
CA GLY A 264 -7.36 8.24 1.74
C GLY A 264 -6.65 6.92 1.44
N GLY A 265 -5.85 6.95 0.38
CA GLY A 265 -5.08 5.81 -0.14
C GLY A 265 -5.88 4.91 -1.07
N ILE A 266 -5.59 3.61 -1.04
CA ILE A 266 -6.27 2.63 -1.88
C ILE A 266 -7.69 2.43 -1.35
N LYS A 267 -8.70 2.63 -2.21
CA LYS A 267 -10.08 2.25 -1.90
C LYS A 267 -10.23 0.73 -1.97
N LEU A 268 -10.54 0.10 -0.84
CA LEU A 268 -10.72 -1.34 -0.76
C LEU A 268 -12.05 -1.75 -1.41
N THR A 269 -12.06 -2.94 -2.01
CA THR A 269 -13.27 -3.61 -2.49
C THR A 269 -13.65 -4.73 -1.55
N PRO A 270 -14.95 -4.97 -1.29
CA PRO A 270 -15.38 -6.10 -0.46
C PRO A 270 -14.81 -7.43 -0.96
N SER A 271 -14.31 -8.25 -0.03
CA SER A 271 -13.67 -9.54 -0.35
C SER A 271 -14.65 -10.71 -0.46
N ASN A 272 -15.91 -10.50 -0.11
CA ASN A 272 -17.02 -11.44 -0.17
C ASN A 272 -18.33 -10.70 -0.47
N THR A 273 -19.44 -11.44 -0.61
CA THR A 273 -20.81 -10.90 -0.74
C THR A 273 -21.61 -11.01 0.56
N PRO A 274 -22.74 -10.29 0.69
CA PRO A 274 -23.68 -10.45 1.81
C PRO A 274 -24.15 -11.91 2.00
N GLU A 275 -24.45 -12.62 0.90
CA GLU A 275 -24.93 -14.00 0.93
C GLU A 275 -23.84 -14.96 1.42
N GLU A 276 -22.59 -14.73 1.01
CA GLU A 276 -21.44 -15.50 1.50
C GLU A 276 -21.23 -15.31 3.01
N ALA A 277 -21.43 -14.08 3.52
CA ALA A 277 -21.35 -13.79 4.95
C ALA A 277 -22.45 -14.52 5.74
N GLN A 278 -23.70 -14.47 5.26
CA GLN A 278 -24.82 -15.19 5.88
C GLN A 278 -24.60 -16.71 5.86
N ALA A 279 -24.21 -17.26 4.72
CA ALA A 279 -23.95 -18.69 4.59
C ALA A 279 -22.78 -19.17 5.47
N ALA A 280 -21.76 -18.32 5.70
CA ALA A 280 -20.67 -18.62 6.62
C ALA A 280 -21.14 -18.65 8.09
N ALA A 281 -22.09 -17.80 8.47
CA ALA A 281 -22.65 -17.79 9.82
C ALA A 281 -23.53 -19.02 10.12
N LEU A 282 -24.29 -19.50 9.14
CA LEU A 282 -25.18 -20.68 9.27
C LEU A 282 -24.45 -22.03 9.32
N LYS A 283 -23.14 -22.06 9.05
CA LYS A 283 -22.31 -23.28 9.06
C LYS A 283 -21.59 -23.53 10.39
N LYS A 284 -21.76 -22.63 11.36
CA LYS A 284 -21.24 -22.77 12.73
C LYS A 284 -22.31 -23.38 13.63
#